data_AF-A0A3B8JH69-F1
#
_entry.id   AF-A0A3B8JH69-F1
#
_cell.length_a   1.000
_cell.length_b   1.000
_cell.length_c   1.000
_cell.angle_alpha   90.00
_cell.angle_beta   90.00
_cell.angle_gamma   90.00
#
_symmetry.space_group_name_H-M   'P 1'
#
loop_
_entity.id
_entity.type
_entity.pdbx_description
1 polymer ?
#
loop_
_entity_poly.entity_id
_entity_poly.type
_entity_poly.pdbx_seq_one_letter_code
_entity_poly.pdbx_strand_id
1 'polypeptide(L)' 'MELLAPAGDLEKLKMAFIYGADAVYLAGERFGLRAGAGNFTPGQM' A
#
# COMPACT_ATOMS: atom_id res chain seq x y z
N MET A 1 -10.99 17.07 5.06
CA MET A 1 -9.99 16.83 4.01
C MET A 1 -9.43 15.45 4.32
N GLU A 2 -9.57 14.50 3.41
CA GLU A 2 -9.14 13.11 3.63
C GLU A 2 -7.81 12.87 2.91
N LEU A 3 -6.85 12.25 3.60
CA LEU A 3 -5.52 11.95 3.10
C LEU A 3 -5.47 10.49 2.61
N LEU A 4 -5.27 10.32 1.31
CA LEU A 4 -5.09 9.01 0.67
C LEU A 4 -3.61 8.80 0.32
N ALA A 5 -3.01 7.75 0.87
CA ALA A 5 -1.61 7.39 0.60
C ALA A 5 -1.48 6.08 -0.20
N PRO A 6 -0.41 5.90 -1.01
CA PRO A 6 -0.06 4.59 -1.57
C PRO A 6 0.71 3.72 -0.57
N ALA A 7 0.40 2.42 -0.53
CA ALA A 7 1.29 1.44 0.10
C ALA A 7 1.62 0.28 -0.85
N GLY A 8 2.91 0.01 -1.00
CA GLY A 8 3.41 -1.14 -1.78
C GLY A 8 3.73 -2.36 -0.92
N ASP A 9 3.87 -2.19 0.39
CA ASP A 9 4.18 -3.28 1.31
C ASP A 9 3.63 -2.94 2.71
N LEU A 10 3.68 -3.92 3.61
CA LEU A 10 3.12 -3.79 4.95
C LEU A 10 3.83 -2.69 5.77
N GLU A 11 5.11 -2.45 5.55
CA GLU A 11 5.87 -1.41 6.24
C GLU A 11 5.38 -0.01 5.84
N LYS A 12 5.22 0.23 4.54
CA LYS A 12 4.68 1.49 4.01
C LYS A 12 3.23 1.71 4.40
N LEU A 13 2.41 0.66 4.47
CA LEU A 13 1.04 0.75 4.97
C LEU A 13 1.01 1.23 6.43
N LYS A 14 1.85 0.65 7.28
CA LYS A 14 1.97 1.07 8.68
C LYS A 14 2.40 2.53 8.78
N MET A 15 3.41 2.94 8.00
CA MET A 15 3.84 4.34 8.02
C MET A 15 2.74 5.28 7.51
N ALA A 16 1.98 4.93 6.48
CA ALA A 16 0.90 5.77 5.98
C ALA A 16 -0.10 6.13 7.09
N PHE A 17 -0.51 5.15 7.93
CA PHE A 17 -1.37 5.43 9.07
C PHE A 17 -0.68 6.23 10.18
N ILE A 18 0.59 5.94 10.49
CA ILE A 18 1.36 6.70 11.49
C ILE A 18 1.47 8.17 11.10
N TYR A 19 1.60 8.48 9.81
CA TYR A 19 1.67 9.83 9.27
C TYR A 19 0.29 10.48 9.01
N GLY A 20 -0.80 9.82 9.42
CA GLY A 20 -2.14 10.40 9.40
C GLY A 20 -2.91 10.22 8.09
N ALA A 21 -2.61 9.18 7.30
CA ALA A 21 -3.48 8.81 6.19
C ALA A 21 -4.83 8.29 6.72
N ASP A 22 -5.92 8.83 6.18
CA ASP A 22 -7.29 8.37 6.45
C ASP A 22 -7.58 7.07 5.68
N ALA A 23 -7.00 6.93 4.48
CA ALA A 23 -7.14 5.76 3.64
C ALA A 23 -5.83 5.44 2.88
N VAL A 24 -5.69 4.19 2.46
CA VAL A 24 -4.52 3.73 1.70
C VAL A 24 -4.96 2.88 0.52
N TYR A 25 -4.42 3.16 -0.67
CA TYR A 25 -4.56 2.26 -1.82
C TYR A 25 -3.31 1.42 -2.00
N LEU A 26 -3.51 0.12 -2.25
CA LEU A 26 -2.46 -0.87 -2.44
C LEU A 26 -2.82 -1.78 -3.62
N ALA A 27 -1.80 -2.33 -4.26
CA ALA A 27 -1.93 -3.21 -5.41
C ALA A 27 -1.18 -4.51 -5.16
N GLY A 28 -1.78 -5.62 -5.62
CA GLY A 28 -1.14 -6.93 -5.60
C GLY A 28 -0.16 -7.13 -6.74
N GLU A 29 0.67 -8.16 -6.60
CA GLU A 29 1.71 -8.56 -7.56
C GLU A 29 1.20 -8.79 -8.98
N ARG A 30 -0.09 -9.13 -9.15
CA ARG A 30 -0.63 -9.66 -10.40
C ARG A 30 -1.22 -8.62 -11.36
N PHE A 31 -1.57 -7.42 -10.88
CA PHE A 31 -2.28 -6.40 -11.68
C PHE A 31 -1.78 -4.95 -11.45
N GLY A 32 -0.64 -4.74 -10.78
CA GLY A 32 -0.08 -3.41 -10.54
C GLY A 32 0.91 -2.95 -11.62
N LEU A 33 0.89 -1.66 -11.98
CA LEU A 33 1.92 -1.00 -12.82
C LEU A 33 3.35 -1.10 -12.23
N ARG A 34 3.47 -1.51 -10.95
CA ARG A 34 4.72 -1.78 -10.24
C ARG A 34 4.86 -3.25 -9.86
N ALA A 35 4.32 -4.19 -10.64
CA ALA A 35 4.43 -5.64 -10.39
C ALA A 35 5.87 -6.11 -10.09
N GLY A 36 6.90 -5.42 -10.62
CA GLY A 36 8.31 -5.68 -10.35
C GLY A 36 8.96 -4.94 -9.17
N ALA A 37 8.25 -4.08 -8.45
CA ALA A 37 8.70 -3.44 -7.19
C ALA A 37 7.88 -4.00 -6.01
N GLY A 38 8.28 -3.73 -4.76
CA GLY A 38 7.59 -4.26 -3.57
C GLY A 38 6.06 -4.11 -3.65
N ASN A 39 5.37 -5.25 -3.56
CA ASN A 39 3.91 -5.39 -3.60
C ASN A 39 3.43 -6.28 -2.44
N PHE A 40 2.13 -6.24 -2.19
CA PHE A 40 1.48 -7.15 -1.26
C PHE A 40 1.31 -8.53 -1.90
N THR A 41 1.83 -9.54 -1.21
CA THR A 41 1.54 -10.95 -1.54
C THR A 41 0.13 -11.32 -1.09
N PRO A 42 -0.48 -12.39 -1.64
CA PRO A 42 -1.81 -12.83 -1.24
C PRO A 42 -1.96 -13.11 0.27
N GLY A 43 -0.88 -13.44 0.98
CA GLY A 43 -0.91 -13.65 2.43
C GLY A 43 -0.85 -12.37 3.27
N GLN A 44 -0.67 -11.20 2.63
CA GLN A 44 -0.56 -9.90 3.27
C GLN A 44 -1.74 -8.97 2.97
N MET A 45 -2.66 -9.39 2.08
CA MET A 45 -3.94 -8.73 1.81
C MET A 45 -4.99 -9.17 2.82
#